data_AF-A0A822AE96-F1
#
_entry.id   AF-A0A822AE96-F1
#
_cell.length_a   1.000
_cell.length_b   1.000
_cell.length_c   1.000
_cell.angle_alpha   90.00
_cell.angle_beta   90.00
_cell.angle_gamma   90.00
#
_symmetry.space_group_name_H-M   'P 1'
#
loop_
_entity.id
_entity.type
_entity.pdbx_description
1 polymer ?
#
loop_
_entity_poly.entity_id
_entity_poly.type
_entity_poly.pdbx_seq_one_letter_code
_entity_poly.pdbx_strand_id
1 'polypeptide(L)'
;VLFREIFLTILETSTSSFRHKWLVIQTLAKISADAQIIVDLFINYDCSMRSANIFERLVIVLSRAAQGRQADELGCSPTEEHNLRMKGLECLVSISFLSFFFFC
;
A
#
# COMPACT_ATOMS: atom_id res chain seq x y z
N VAL A 1 12.51 -6.79 -5.74
CA VAL A 1 11.86 -6.74 -7.06
C VAL A 1 10.34 -6.53 -6.94
N LEU A 2 9.49 -7.54 -6.66
CA LEU A 2 8.02 -7.43 -6.79
C LEU A 2 7.36 -6.24 -6.06
N PHE A 3 7.59 -6.06 -4.76
CA PHE A 3 6.95 -4.98 -4.00
C PHE A 3 7.49 -3.58 -4.36
N ARG A 4 8.82 -3.44 -4.41
CA ARG A 4 9.49 -2.17 -4.67
C ARG A 4 9.35 -1.68 -6.11
N GLU A 5 9.49 -2.58 -7.07
CA GLU A 5 9.61 -2.20 -8.49
C GLU A 5 8.28 -2.28 -9.24
N ILE A 6 7.33 -3.10 -8.77
CA ILE A 6 6.04 -3.27 -9.46
C ILE A 6 4.93 -2.59 -8.67
N PHE A 7 4.67 -3.02 -7.43
CA PHE A 7 3.53 -2.50 -6.66
C PHE A 7 3.67 -1.01 -6.34
N LEU A 8 4.80 -0.60 -5.76
CA LEU A 8 5.02 0.81 -5.48
C LEU A 8 5.02 1.68 -6.74
N THR A 9 5.67 1.24 -7.81
CA THR A 9 5.71 2.00 -9.08
C THR A 9 4.31 2.28 -9.60
N ILE A 10 3.43 1.29 -9.60
CA ILE A 10 2.03 1.45 -10.05
C ILE A 10 1.29 2.41 -9.12
N LEU A 11 1.48 2.27 -7.81
CA LEU A 11 0.77 3.02 -6.79
C LEU A 11 1.17 4.50 -6.74
N GLU A 12 2.46 4.80 -6.86
CA GLU A 12 3.04 6.14 -6.74
C GLU A 12 2.92 6.94 -8.03
N THR A 13 2.96 6.28 -9.18
CA THR A 13 2.88 6.96 -10.48
C THR A 13 1.47 7.50 -10.74
N SER A 14 1.37 8.74 -11.22
CA SER A 14 0.10 9.38 -11.59
C SER A 14 -0.50 8.87 -12.91
N THR A 15 0.32 8.27 -13.78
CA THR A 15 -0.13 7.72 -15.08
C THR A 15 -0.85 6.37 -14.96
N SER A 16 -0.78 5.70 -13.81
CA SER A 16 -1.50 4.46 -13.56
C SER A 16 -3.00 4.70 -13.42
N SER A 17 -3.80 3.96 -14.19
CA SER A 17 -5.26 4.02 -14.12
C SER A 17 -5.78 3.57 -12.74
N PHE A 18 -7.01 4.02 -12.41
CA PHE A 18 -7.74 3.55 -11.22
C PHE A 18 -7.73 2.03 -11.11
N ARG A 19 -8.04 1.32 -12.21
CA ARG A 19 -8.11 -0.15 -12.22
C ARG A 19 -6.78 -0.80 -11.83
N HIS A 20 -5.64 -0.27 -12.28
CA HIS A 20 -4.33 -0.79 -11.88
C HIS A 20 -4.09 -0.55 -10.38
N LYS A 21 -4.31 0.67 -9.89
CA LYS A 21 -4.13 1.00 -8.47
C LYS A 21 -5.05 0.18 -7.57
N TRP A 22 -6.31 0.02 -7.97
CA TRP A 22 -7.31 -0.78 -7.29
C TRP A 22 -6.90 -2.25 -7.18
N LEU A 23 -6.42 -2.86 -8.26
CA LEU A 23 -5.96 -4.24 -8.24
C LEU A 23 -4.73 -4.43 -7.34
N VAL A 24 -3.80 -3.47 -7.37
CA VAL A 24 -2.62 -3.51 -6.50
C VAL A 24 -3.02 -3.36 -5.04
N ILE A 25 -3.89 -2.42 -4.67
CA ILE A 25 -4.33 -2.24 -3.27
C ILE A 25 -5.08 -3.48 -2.77
N GLN A 26 -5.96 -4.08 -3.59
CA GLN A 26 -6.62 -5.33 -3.21
C GLN A 26 -5.63 -6.47 -2.99
N THR A 27 -4.61 -6.57 -3.83
CA THR A 27 -3.56 -7.58 -3.69
C THR A 27 -2.73 -7.32 -2.44
N LEU A 28 -2.36 -6.06 -2.20
CA LEU A 28 -1.62 -5.60 -1.04
C LEU A 28 -2.39 -5.92 0.27
N ALA A 29 -3.70 -5.73 0.30
CA ALA A 29 -4.54 -6.06 1.46
C ALA A 29 -4.50 -7.56 1.79
N LYS A 30 -4.51 -8.43 0.78
CA LYS A 30 -4.44 -9.89 0.98
C LYS A 30 -3.09 -10.34 1.50
N ILE A 31 -2.00 -9.84 0.90
CA ILE A 31 -0.65 -10.22 1.30
C ILE A 31 -0.25 -9.60 2.64
N SER A 32 -0.76 -8.40 2.97
CA SER A 32 -0.52 -7.77 4.27
C SER A 32 -1.25 -8.43 5.42
N ALA A 33 -2.17 -9.36 5.16
CA ALA A 33 -2.83 -10.15 6.20
C ALA A 33 -1.97 -11.35 6.66
N ASP A 34 -0.92 -11.69 5.92
CA ASP A 34 0.02 -12.75 6.27
C ASP A 34 1.24 -12.17 7.01
N ALA A 35 1.38 -12.55 8.29
CA ALA A 35 2.47 -12.09 9.14
C ALA A 35 3.86 -12.47 8.59
N GLN A 36 3.99 -13.64 7.93
CA GLN A 36 5.28 -14.07 7.39
C GLN A 36 5.74 -13.15 6.25
N ILE A 37 4.80 -12.71 5.41
CA ILE A 37 5.09 -11.78 4.31
C ILE A 37 5.54 -10.42 4.86
N ILE A 38 4.95 -9.95 5.96
CA ILE A 38 5.37 -8.69 6.62
C ILE A 38 6.80 -8.79 7.17
N VAL A 39 7.15 -9.93 7.79
CA VAL A 39 8.52 -10.20 8.25
C VAL A 39 9.51 -10.22 7.09
N ASP A 40 9.17 -10.92 6.00
CA ASP A 40 10.02 -10.99 4.82
C ASP A 40 10.19 -9.61 4.16
N LEU A 41 9.13 -8.80 4.10
CA LEU A 41 9.21 -7.41 3.64
C LEU A 41 10.21 -6.59 4.46
N PHE A 42 10.14 -6.68 5.78
CA PHE A 42 11.04 -5.93 6.67
C PHE A 42 12.50 -6.33 6.48
N ILE A 43 12.78 -7.64 6.53
CA ILE A 43 14.15 -8.14 6.39
C ILE A 43 14.73 -7.71 5.04
N ASN A 44 13.93 -7.77 3.96
CA ASN A 44 14.41 -7.47 2.61
C ASN A 44 14.51 -5.96 2.30
N TYR A 45 13.70 -5.10 2.93
CA TYR A 45 13.52 -3.72 2.47
C TYR A 45 13.60 -2.63 3.54
N ASP A 46 13.61 -2.95 4.84
CA ASP A 46 13.64 -1.95 5.94
C ASP A 46 14.71 -2.23 7.02
N CYS A 47 15.23 -3.45 7.13
CA CYS A 47 16.16 -3.86 8.21
C CYS A 47 17.58 -3.25 8.13
N SER A 48 17.87 -2.37 7.17
CA SER A 48 19.21 -1.74 7.05
C SER A 48 19.15 -0.23 6.81
N MET A 49 20.17 0.52 7.23
CA MET A 49 20.21 1.98 7.07
C MET A 49 20.31 2.46 5.61
N ARG A 50 20.57 1.57 4.65
CA ARG A 50 20.58 1.87 3.20
C ARG A 50 19.34 1.34 2.48
N SER A 51 18.34 0.93 3.25
CA SER A 51 17.21 0.19 2.73
C SER A 51 16.17 1.10 2.07
N ALA A 52 15.12 0.48 1.59
CA ALA A 52 14.17 1.08 0.69
C ALA A 52 13.08 1.90 1.35
N ASN A 53 12.94 1.76 2.67
CA ASN A 53 11.83 2.22 3.50
C ASN A 53 10.47 1.85 2.86
N ILE A 54 10.26 0.56 2.59
CA ILE A 54 9.04 0.08 1.93
C ILE A 54 7.82 0.36 2.78
N PHE A 55 7.92 0.23 4.11
CA PHE A 55 6.80 0.49 5.02
C PHE A 55 6.38 1.96 5.02
N GLU A 56 7.33 2.88 5.13
CA GLU A 56 7.06 4.32 5.07
C GLU A 56 6.33 4.69 3.77
N ARG A 57 6.83 4.20 2.64
CA ARG A 57 6.23 4.46 1.32
C ARG A 57 4.83 3.86 1.18
N LEU A 58 4.62 2.63 1.66
CA LEU A 58 3.30 1.99 1.65
C LEU A 58 2.31 2.77 2.52
N VAL A 59 2.70 3.22 3.71
CA VAL A 59 1.87 4.07 4.58
C VAL A 59 1.48 5.38 3.87
N ILE A 60 2.42 6.02 3.19
CA ILE A 60 2.14 7.27 2.44
C ILE A 60 1.14 7.03 1.30
N VAL A 61 1.31 5.97 0.50
CA VAL A 61 0.37 5.68 -0.59
C VAL A 61 -1.00 5.32 -0.04
N LEU A 62 -1.06 4.41 0.93
CA LEU A 62 -2.33 3.91 1.47
C LEU A 62 -3.12 5.00 2.20
N SER A 63 -2.43 5.92 2.90
CA SER A 63 -3.09 7.09 3.50
C SER A 63 -3.70 8.02 2.45
N ARG A 64 -3.01 8.24 1.31
CA ARG A 64 -3.59 9.02 0.18
C ARG A 64 -4.81 8.34 -0.42
N ALA A 65 -4.79 7.01 -0.55
CA ALA A 65 -5.96 6.23 -1.00
C ALA A 65 -7.12 6.34 0.00
N ALA A 66 -6.86 6.18 1.30
CA ALA A 66 -7.86 6.28 2.37
C ALA A 66 -8.51 7.68 2.47
N GLN A 67 -7.76 8.73 2.16
CA GLN A 67 -8.22 10.11 2.18
C GLN A 67 -9.07 10.51 0.96
N GLY A 68 -9.13 9.68 -0.10
CA GLY A 68 -9.87 10.00 -1.32
C GLY A 68 -9.13 10.88 -2.33
N ARG A 69 -7.97 11.46 -1.98
CA ARG A 69 -7.19 12.34 -2.87
C ARG A 69 -6.82 11.70 -4.21
N GLN A 70 -6.52 10.40 -4.20
CA GLN A 70 -6.23 9.67 -5.45
C GLN A 70 -7.46 9.48 -6.32
N ALA A 71 -8.66 9.41 -5.74
CA ALA A 71 -9.88 9.23 -6.50
C ALA A 71 -10.26 10.51 -7.27
N ASP A 72 -10.05 11.67 -6.64
CA ASP A 72 -10.22 12.99 -7.26
C ASP A 72 -9.31 13.17 -8.50
N GLU A 73 -8.02 12.83 -8.37
CA GLU A 73 -7.05 12.93 -9.46
C GLU A 73 -7.36 12.00 -10.65
N LEU A 74 -8.00 10.86 -10.38
CA LEU A 74 -8.29 9.82 -11.37
C LEU A 74 -9.69 9.94 -11.99
N GLY A 75 -10.52 10.89 -11.54
CA GLY A 75 -11.90 11.06 -12.00
C GLY A 75 -12.79 9.85 -11.69
N CYS A 76 -12.60 9.24 -10.53
CA CYS A 76 -13.35 8.04 -10.11
C CYS A 76 -14.83 8.36 -9.85
N SER A 77 -15.71 7.37 -10.03
CA SER A 77 -17.08 7.47 -9.53
C SER A 77 -17.12 7.48 -7.99
N PRO A 78 -18.18 8.02 -7.35
CA PRO A 78 -18.30 8.03 -5.89
C PRO A 78 -18.20 6.63 -5.26
N THR A 79 -18.70 5.60 -5.95
CA THR A 79 -18.60 4.20 -5.50
C THR A 79 -17.17 3.68 -5.56
N GLU A 80 -16.43 4.00 -6.62
CA GLU A 80 -15.02 3.63 -6.78
C GLU A 80 -14.15 4.32 -5.73
N GLU A 81 -14.37 5.61 -5.49
CA GLU A 81 -13.73 6.35 -4.40
C GLU A 81 -14.00 5.66 -3.06
N HIS A 82 -15.27 5.38 -2.73
CA HIS A 82 -15.63 4.75 -1.46
C HIS A 82 -14.91 3.42 -1.28
N ASN A 83 -14.91 2.56 -2.31
CA ASN A 83 -14.22 1.28 -2.28
C ASN A 83 -12.71 1.44 -2.09
N LEU A 84 -12.09 2.39 -2.81
CA LEU A 84 -10.67 2.70 -2.71
C LEU A 84 -10.30 3.14 -1.30
N ARG A 85 -11.12 4.01 -0.69
CA ARG A 85 -10.90 4.52 0.66
C ARG A 85 -10.97 3.41 1.69
N MET A 86 -12.01 2.57 1.62
CA MET A 86 -12.20 1.46 2.55
C MET A 86 -11.06 0.44 2.46
N LYS A 87 -10.65 0.05 1.25
CA LYS A 87 -9.52 -0.89 1.10
C LYS A 87 -8.16 -0.29 1.41
N GLY A 88 -7.95 0.99 1.09
CA GLY A 88 -6.75 1.71 1.51
C GLY A 88 -6.60 1.72 3.03
N LEU A 89 -7.69 1.98 3.76
CA LEU A 89 -7.73 1.98 5.21
C LEU A 89 -7.49 0.58 5.82
N GLU A 90 -8.16 -0.44 5.30
CA GLU A 90 -7.97 -1.83 5.74
C GLU A 90 -6.51 -2.27 5.63
N CYS A 91 -5.89 -2.01 4.47
CA CYS A 91 -4.50 -2.38 4.26
C CYS A 91 -3.54 -1.54 5.12
N LEU A 92 -3.84 -0.24 5.32
CA LEU A 92 -3.07 0.63 6.19
C LEU A 92 -3.06 0.12 7.64
N VAL A 93 -4.22 -0.29 8.16
CA VAL A 93 -4.35 -0.88 9.50
C VAL A 93 -3.58 -2.19 9.59
N SER A 94 -3.73 -3.08 8.60
CA SER A 94 -3.04 -4.37 8.59
C SER A 94 -1.52 -4.20 8.61
N ILE A 95 -0.98 -3.34 7.74
CA ILE A 95 0.46 -3.09 7.67
C ILE A 95 0.97 -2.42 8.95
N SER A 96 0.26 -1.41 9.46
CA SER A 96 0.71 -0.67 10.65
C SER A 96 0.64 -1.50 11.93
N PHE A 97 -0.39 -2.33 12.08
CA PHE A 97 -0.55 -3.20 13.24
C PHE A 97 0.52 -4.27 13.28
N LEU A 98 0.76 -4.95 12.15
CA LEU A 98 1.76 -6.01 12.07
C LEU A 98 3.18 -5.45 12.16
N SER A 99 3.48 -4.31 11.53
CA SER A 99 4.81 -3.72 11.66
C SER A 99 5.12 -3.28 13.10
N PHE A 100 4.14 -2.70 13.80
CA PHE A 100 4.31 -2.35 15.21
C PHE A 100 4.53 -3.59 16.09
N PHE A 101 3.74 -4.65 15.92
CA PHE A 101 3.84 -5.86 16.74
C PHE A 101 5.16 -6.63 16.55
N PHE A 102 5.74 -6.61 15.35
CA PHE A 102 6.96 -7.36 15.05
C PHE A 102 8.26 -6.57 15.19
N PHE A 103 8.23 -5.22 15.13
CA PHE A 103 9.45 -4.41 15.02
C PHE A 103 9.60 -3.27 16.05
N CYS A 104 8.63 -3.08 16.96
CA CYS A 104 8.75 -2.21 18.14
C CYS A 104 8.70 -3.05 19.42
#